data_AF-A0A6A4Z3F4-F1
#
_entry.id   AF-A0A6A4Z3F4-F1
#
_cell.length_a   1.000
_cell.length_b   1.000
_cell.length_c   1.000
_cell.angle_alpha   90.00
_cell.angle_beta   90.00
_cell.angle_gamma   90.00
#
_symmetry.space_group_name_H-M   'P 1'
#
loop_
_entity.id
_entity.type
_entity.pdbx_description
1 polymer ?
#
loop_
_entity_poly.entity_id
_entity_poly.type
_entity_poly.pdbx_seq_one_letter_code
_entity_poly.pdbx_strand_id
1 'polypeptide(L)'
;NAKYHKGLPGNTPKGSWTKQKMAEACEAYGIEIDVKEFRSTLWAKLKTHIAANIVPVIVQLAKDRGHEVVFTPPYHSDMQPIEMVWAYVKGAVGRQYTTSTKFPDVRQRLDREFAGLPKMAAYLNAVDDADDAAGAAFSSESESESDADSCDDCDFADYDGDV
;
A
#
# COMPACT_ATOMS: atom_id res chain seq x y z
N ASN A 1 2.73 -0.13 3.03
CA ASN A 1 1.83 -1.26 2.71
C ASN A 1 2.55 -2.40 2.01
N ALA A 2 2.29 -3.63 2.44
CA ALA A 2 2.82 -4.80 1.77
C ALA A 2 2.17 -4.99 0.39
N LYS A 3 2.93 -5.55 -0.56
CA LYS A 3 2.50 -5.75 -1.96
C LYS A 3 1.18 -6.53 -2.06
N TYR A 4 0.95 -7.48 -1.16
CA TYR A 4 -0.25 -8.33 -1.17
C TYR A 4 -1.54 -7.60 -0.77
N HIS A 5 -1.48 -6.41 -0.14
CA HIS A 5 -2.68 -5.61 0.18
C HIS A 5 -3.32 -4.94 -1.06
N LYS A 6 -2.58 -4.86 -2.16
CA LYS A 6 -3.02 -4.21 -3.42
C LYS A 6 -3.25 -5.23 -4.54
N GLY A 7 -3.75 -6.42 -4.19
CA GLY A 7 -4.07 -7.47 -5.16
C GLY A 7 -5.10 -6.99 -6.17
N LEU A 8 -4.73 -7.02 -7.46
CA LEU A 8 -5.62 -6.70 -8.56
C LEU A 8 -6.52 -7.90 -8.92
N PRO A 9 -7.69 -7.68 -9.54
CA PRO A 9 -8.56 -8.75 -10.02
C PRO A 9 -7.82 -9.79 -10.86
N GLY A 10 -8.22 -11.06 -10.76
CA GLY A 10 -7.51 -12.18 -11.41
C GLY A 10 -7.47 -12.14 -12.94
N ASN A 11 -8.42 -11.44 -13.55
CA ASN A 11 -8.51 -11.18 -14.99
C ASN A 11 -7.66 -9.99 -15.46
N THR A 12 -6.96 -9.29 -14.55
CA THR A 12 -6.10 -8.16 -14.90
C THR A 12 -4.92 -8.62 -15.77
N PRO A 13 -4.61 -7.92 -16.89
CA PRO A 13 -3.49 -8.27 -17.75
C PRO A 13 -2.15 -8.30 -17.02
N LYS A 14 -1.28 -9.23 -17.43
CA LYS A 14 0.03 -9.45 -16.81
C LYS A 14 1.13 -9.32 -17.85
N GLY A 15 2.31 -8.82 -17.44
CA GLY A 15 3.47 -8.68 -18.32
C GLY A 15 3.99 -9.99 -18.91
N SER A 16 3.60 -11.13 -18.35
CA SER A 16 3.91 -12.46 -18.86
C SER A 16 2.97 -12.95 -19.99
N TRP A 17 1.84 -12.29 -20.26
CA TRP A 17 0.86 -12.71 -21.28
C TRP A 17 1.38 -12.58 -22.70
N THR A 18 1.05 -13.48 -23.62
CA THR A 18 1.48 -13.42 -25.05
C THR A 18 1.07 -12.10 -25.73
N LYS A 19 1.75 -11.72 -26.83
CA LYS A 19 1.41 -10.50 -27.61
C LYS A 19 -0.06 -10.51 -28.01
N GLN A 20 -0.56 -11.65 -28.47
CA GLN A 20 -1.97 -11.83 -28.82
C GLN A 20 -2.91 -11.52 -27.64
N LYS A 21 -2.66 -12.11 -26.46
CA LYS A 21 -3.48 -11.84 -25.26
C LYS A 21 -3.42 -10.39 -24.80
N MET A 22 -2.29 -9.71 -24.99
CA MET A 22 -2.18 -8.28 -24.71
C MET A 22 -2.99 -7.45 -25.71
N ALA A 23 -2.99 -7.81 -26.99
CA ALA A 23 -3.81 -7.15 -28.00
C ALA A 23 -5.31 -7.33 -27.72
N GLU A 24 -5.75 -8.55 -27.42
CA GLU A 24 -7.13 -8.85 -27.00
C GLU A 24 -7.55 -8.03 -25.77
N ALA A 25 -6.64 -7.86 -24.79
CA ALA A 25 -6.90 -7.04 -23.61
C ALA A 25 -6.98 -5.55 -23.92
N CYS A 26 -6.10 -5.04 -24.79
CA CYS A 26 -6.15 -3.66 -25.25
C CYS A 26 -7.49 -3.38 -25.97
N GLU A 27 -7.94 -4.28 -26.84
CA GLU A 27 -9.23 -4.16 -27.53
C GLU A 27 -10.40 -4.17 -26.53
N ALA A 28 -10.39 -5.09 -25.56
CA ALA A 28 -11.41 -5.15 -24.51
C ALA A 28 -11.47 -3.88 -23.64
N TYR A 29 -10.36 -3.17 -23.49
CA TYR A 29 -10.28 -1.90 -22.76
C TYR A 29 -10.45 -0.66 -23.64
N GLY A 30 -10.66 -0.83 -24.96
CA GLY A 30 -10.78 0.29 -25.90
C GLY A 30 -9.48 1.09 -26.09
N ILE A 31 -8.33 0.45 -25.90
CA ILE A 31 -7.00 1.04 -26.12
C ILE A 31 -6.63 0.87 -27.59
N GLU A 32 -6.27 1.96 -28.28
CA GLU A 32 -5.84 1.90 -29.68
C GLU A 32 -4.54 1.09 -29.85
N ILE A 33 -4.57 0.17 -30.81
CA ILE A 33 -3.47 -0.75 -31.15
C ILE A 33 -3.06 -0.50 -32.59
N ASP A 34 -1.76 -0.38 -32.85
CA ASP A 34 -1.21 -0.54 -34.20
C ASP A 34 -0.65 -1.96 -34.37
N VAL A 35 -0.90 -2.56 -35.53
CA VAL A 35 -0.52 -3.93 -35.89
C VAL A 35 1.00 -4.14 -35.79
N LYS A 36 1.79 -3.07 -36.00
CA LYS A 36 3.25 -3.09 -35.91
C LYS A 36 3.79 -2.95 -34.48
N GLU A 37 2.95 -2.69 -33.49
CA GLU A 37 3.44 -2.47 -32.11
C GLU A 37 4.09 -3.72 -31.53
N PHE A 38 5.21 -3.50 -30.84
CA PHE A 38 5.89 -4.55 -30.10
C PHE A 38 5.13 -4.87 -28.81
N ARG A 39 5.37 -6.09 -28.31
CA ARG A 39 4.83 -6.56 -27.03
C ARG A 39 5.12 -5.58 -25.88
N SER A 40 6.31 -4.99 -25.84
CA SER A 40 6.73 -4.01 -24.84
C SER A 40 5.83 -2.77 -24.85
N THR A 41 5.53 -2.23 -26.03
CA THR A 41 4.65 -1.08 -26.23
C THR A 41 3.23 -1.38 -25.77
N LEU A 42 2.67 -2.53 -26.16
CA LEU A 42 1.35 -2.96 -25.70
C LEU A 42 1.29 -3.10 -24.17
N TRP A 43 2.33 -3.69 -23.57
CA TRP A 43 2.41 -3.81 -22.12
C TRP A 43 2.51 -2.45 -21.42
N ALA A 44 3.25 -1.49 -21.98
CA ALA A 44 3.34 -0.14 -21.44
C ALA A 44 1.97 0.55 -21.42
N LYS A 45 1.21 0.48 -22.53
CA LYS A 45 -0.16 1.00 -22.62
C LYS A 45 -1.09 0.34 -21.60
N LEU A 46 -1.06 -0.99 -21.51
CA LEU A 46 -1.85 -1.74 -20.52
C LEU A 46 -1.47 -1.36 -19.10
N LYS A 47 -0.18 -1.23 -18.78
CA LYS A 47 0.28 -0.85 -17.44
C LYS A 47 -0.25 0.52 -17.03
N THR A 48 -0.23 1.49 -17.95
CA THR A 48 -0.82 2.82 -17.73
C THR A 48 -2.33 2.73 -17.49
N HIS A 49 -3.05 1.97 -18.33
CA HIS A 49 -4.49 1.79 -18.17
C HIS A 49 -4.84 1.09 -16.85
N ILE A 50 -4.11 0.05 -16.46
CA ILE A 50 -4.28 -0.69 -15.20
C ILE A 50 -4.11 0.26 -14.01
N ALA A 51 -3.05 1.09 -14.02
CA ALA A 51 -2.77 2.01 -12.93
C ALA A 51 -3.87 3.08 -12.75
N ALA A 52 -4.50 3.50 -13.84
CA ALA A 52 -5.54 4.53 -13.81
C ALA A 52 -6.95 3.98 -13.53
N ASN A 53 -7.29 2.79 -14.02
CA ASN A 53 -8.68 2.33 -14.07
C ASN A 53 -8.97 1.10 -13.22
N ILE A 54 -7.96 0.30 -12.87
CA ILE A 54 -8.17 -0.95 -12.15
C ILE A 54 -7.84 -0.76 -10.67
N VAL A 55 -8.88 -0.82 -9.85
CA VAL A 55 -8.74 -0.75 -8.40
C VAL A 55 -8.41 -2.12 -7.79
N PRO A 56 -7.67 -2.19 -6.67
CA PRO A 56 -7.46 -3.44 -5.95
C PRO A 56 -8.78 -4.05 -5.46
N VAL A 57 -8.81 -5.38 -5.38
CA VAL A 57 -10.01 -6.15 -4.98
C VAL A 57 -10.57 -5.67 -3.64
N ILE A 58 -9.70 -5.40 -2.65
CA ILE A 58 -10.14 -4.94 -1.33
C ILE A 58 -10.80 -3.57 -1.36
N VAL A 59 -10.36 -2.69 -2.27
CA VAL A 59 -10.95 -1.34 -2.44
C VAL A 59 -12.35 -1.46 -3.00
N GLN A 60 -12.56 -2.32 -4.01
CA GLN A 60 -13.88 -2.56 -4.55
C GLN A 60 -14.82 -3.19 -3.50
N LEU A 61 -14.35 -4.20 -2.75
CA LEU A 61 -15.13 -4.85 -1.71
C LEU A 61 -15.57 -3.91 -0.58
N ALA A 62 -14.73 -2.94 -0.23
CA ALA A 62 -15.05 -1.90 0.73
C ALA A 62 -16.07 -0.92 0.16
N LYS A 63 -15.86 -0.47 -1.09
CA LYS A 63 -16.77 0.45 -1.79
C LYS A 63 -18.18 -0.13 -1.94
N ASP A 64 -18.29 -1.42 -2.28
CA ASP A 64 -19.57 -2.13 -2.39
C ASP A 64 -20.34 -2.17 -1.05
N ARG A 65 -19.65 -1.97 0.08
CA ARG A 65 -20.22 -1.86 1.42
C ARG A 65 -20.38 -0.41 1.91
N GLY A 66 -20.14 0.57 1.04
CA GLY A 66 -20.19 1.99 1.40
C GLY A 66 -19.00 2.48 2.23
N HIS A 67 -17.85 1.79 2.14
CA HIS A 67 -16.62 2.17 2.83
C HIS A 67 -15.54 2.64 1.85
N GLU A 68 -14.72 3.58 2.30
CA GLU A 68 -13.53 4.04 1.60
C GLU A 68 -12.27 3.39 2.21
N VAL A 69 -11.30 3.06 1.35
CA VAL A 69 -10.01 2.51 1.79
C VAL A 69 -8.94 3.59 1.71
N VAL A 70 -8.37 3.92 2.87
CA VAL A 70 -7.20 4.80 2.98
C VAL A 70 -5.95 3.95 3.18
N PHE A 71 -4.94 4.18 2.33
CA PHE A 71 -3.66 3.49 2.43
C PHE A 71 -2.65 4.36 3.16
N THR A 72 -2.02 3.83 4.22
CA THR A 72 -0.88 4.50 4.85
C THR A 72 0.35 4.49 3.94
N PRO A 73 1.27 5.46 4.07
CA PRO A 73 2.55 5.44 3.37
C PRO A 73 3.35 4.13 3.58
N PRO A 74 4.17 3.69 2.61
CA PRO A 74 5.07 2.55 2.79
C PRO A 74 6.02 2.74 3.99
N TYR A 75 6.31 1.66 4.72
CA TYR A 75 7.25 1.65 5.86
C TYR A 75 6.86 2.49 7.09
N HIS A 76 5.63 3.00 7.14
CA HIS A 76 5.09 3.74 8.27
C HIS A 76 3.95 2.97 8.93
N SER A 77 4.29 1.94 9.70
CA SER A 77 3.31 1.17 10.49
C SER A 77 2.87 1.91 11.75
N ASP A 78 3.68 2.85 12.24
CA ASP A 78 3.38 3.79 13.31
C ASP A 78 2.12 4.63 13.02
N MET A 79 1.88 4.97 11.75
CA MET A 79 0.66 5.66 11.30
C MET A 79 -0.60 4.77 11.28
N GLN A 80 -0.51 3.49 11.65
CA GLN A 80 -1.67 2.59 11.70
C GLN A 80 -2.17 2.49 13.14
N PRO A 81 -3.35 3.06 13.48
CA PRO A 81 -3.85 3.10 14.87
C PRO A 81 -3.98 1.71 15.53
N ILE A 82 -4.14 0.66 14.73
CA ILE A 82 -4.19 -0.72 15.22
C ILE A 82 -2.89 -1.17 15.90
N GLU A 83 -1.73 -0.63 15.51
CA GLU A 83 -0.45 -0.96 16.14
C GLU A 83 -0.41 -0.48 17.60
N MET A 84 -1.00 0.68 17.89
CA MET A 84 -1.13 1.19 19.26
C MET A 84 -2.04 0.28 20.11
N VAL A 85 -3.17 -0.15 19.55
CA VAL A 85 -4.07 -1.12 20.21
C VAL A 85 -3.32 -2.41 20.52
N TRP A 86 -2.56 -2.95 19.55
CA TRP A 86 -1.75 -4.15 19.77
C TRP A 86 -0.66 -3.95 20.81
N ALA A 87 0.02 -2.81 20.84
CA ALA A 87 1.02 -2.50 21.86
C ALA A 87 0.40 -2.55 23.27
N TYR A 88 -0.76 -1.92 23.44
CA TYR A 88 -1.50 -1.92 24.71
C TYR A 88 -1.89 -3.34 25.15
N VAL A 89 -2.59 -4.07 24.27
CA VAL A 89 -3.11 -5.40 24.56
C VAL A 89 -1.97 -6.39 24.82
N LYS A 90 -0.93 -6.41 23.98
CA LYS A 90 0.22 -7.31 24.17
C LYS A 90 0.96 -6.99 25.47
N GLY A 91 1.12 -5.71 25.81
CA GLY A 91 1.72 -5.30 27.08
C GLY A 91 0.92 -5.81 28.29
N ALA A 92 -0.40 -5.67 28.26
CA ALA A 92 -1.28 -6.12 29.34
C ALA A 92 -1.29 -7.64 29.50
N VAL A 93 -1.39 -8.40 28.41
CA VAL A 93 -1.31 -9.87 28.43
C VAL A 93 0.08 -10.34 28.87
N GLY A 94 1.14 -9.70 28.36
CA GLY A 94 2.53 -10.05 28.66
C GLY A 94 2.93 -9.85 30.12
N ARG A 95 2.43 -8.80 30.79
CA ARG A 95 2.65 -8.56 32.23
C ARG A 95 2.08 -9.66 33.14
N GLN A 96 1.14 -10.45 32.63
CA GLN A 96 0.51 -11.56 33.37
C GLN A 96 1.18 -12.91 33.08
N TYR A 97 2.27 -12.90 32.31
CA TYR A 97 2.99 -14.11 31.97
C TYR A 97 3.56 -14.81 33.21
N THR A 98 3.39 -16.12 33.24
CA THR A 98 4.00 -17.04 34.20
C THR A 98 4.52 -18.25 33.44
N THR A 99 5.44 -19.00 34.04
CA THR A 99 5.99 -20.23 33.44
C THR A 99 4.93 -21.33 33.20
N SER A 100 3.78 -21.24 33.87
CA SER A 100 2.64 -22.15 33.70
C SER A 100 1.60 -21.69 32.67
N THR A 101 1.77 -20.50 32.07
CA THR A 101 0.81 -19.91 31.12
C THR A 101 0.69 -20.78 29.85
N LYS A 102 -0.54 -21.10 29.45
CA LYS A 102 -0.86 -21.86 28.24
C LYS A 102 -1.67 -21.03 27.25
N PHE A 103 -1.81 -21.53 26.02
CA PHE A 103 -2.61 -20.87 24.97
C PHE A 103 -4.04 -20.50 25.39
N PRO A 104 -4.80 -21.34 26.13
CA PRO A 104 -6.13 -20.95 26.62
C PRO A 104 -6.10 -19.73 27.54
N ASP A 105 -5.09 -19.63 28.41
CA ASP A 105 -4.92 -18.48 29.31
C ASP A 105 -4.63 -17.21 28.50
N VAL A 106 -3.77 -17.32 27.48
CA VAL A 106 -3.47 -16.20 26.57
C VAL A 106 -4.73 -15.73 25.85
N ARG A 107 -5.55 -16.68 25.35
CA ARG A 107 -6.81 -16.34 24.68
C ARG A 107 -7.79 -15.63 25.62
N GLN A 108 -7.99 -16.17 26.83
CA GLN A 108 -8.88 -15.55 27.81
C GLN A 108 -8.42 -14.13 28.18
N ARG A 109 -7.10 -13.93 28.35
CA ARG A 109 -6.53 -12.61 28.64
C ARG A 109 -6.75 -11.67 27.46
N LEU A 110 -6.48 -12.09 26.23
CA LEU A 110 -6.75 -11.29 25.03
C LEU A 110 -8.21 -10.83 24.99
N ASP A 111 -9.16 -11.75 25.13
CA ASP A 111 -10.60 -11.41 25.09
C ASP A 111 -10.97 -10.39 26.19
N ARG A 112 -10.41 -10.53 27.39
CA ARG A 112 -10.63 -9.58 28.50
C ARG A 112 -10.02 -8.20 28.21
N GLU A 113 -8.78 -8.14 27.75
CA GLU A 113 -8.11 -6.87 27.46
C GLU A 113 -8.79 -6.14 26.30
N PHE A 114 -9.24 -6.85 25.25
CA PHE A 114 -10.01 -6.26 24.16
C PHE A 114 -11.38 -5.73 24.62
N ALA A 115 -12.08 -6.43 25.53
CA ALA A 115 -13.34 -5.97 26.09
C ALA A 115 -13.19 -4.72 26.98
N GLY A 116 -12.01 -4.54 27.59
CA GLY A 116 -11.67 -3.39 28.43
C GLY A 116 -11.09 -2.20 27.67
N LEU A 117 -10.91 -2.28 26.34
CA LEU A 117 -10.39 -1.17 25.57
C LEU A 117 -11.35 0.03 25.66
N PRO A 118 -10.87 1.21 26.07
CA PRO A 118 -11.69 2.41 25.96
C PRO A 118 -12.00 2.64 24.48
N LYS A 119 -13.18 3.22 24.21
CA LYS A 119 -13.64 3.48 22.84
C LYS A 119 -12.53 4.21 22.08
N MET A 120 -12.22 3.77 20.86
CA MET A 120 -11.13 4.33 20.04
C MET A 120 -11.17 5.86 19.92
N ALA A 121 -12.36 6.48 19.97
CA ALA A 121 -12.50 7.94 20.03
C ALA A 121 -11.80 8.58 21.24
N ALA A 122 -11.84 7.96 22.42
CA ALA A 122 -11.10 8.43 23.59
C ALA A 122 -9.58 8.27 23.45
N TYR A 123 -9.13 7.33 22.61
CA TYR A 123 -7.71 7.10 22.32
C TYR A 123 -7.17 8.06 21.26
N LEU A 124 -7.96 8.41 20.24
CA LEU A 124 -7.56 9.37 19.20
C LEU A 124 -7.54 10.80 19.74
N ASN A 125 -8.53 11.20 20.57
CA ASN A 125 -8.53 12.51 21.21
C ASN A 125 -7.27 12.76 22.07
N ALA A 126 -6.74 11.70 22.72
CA ALA A 126 -5.50 11.81 23.50
C ALA A 126 -4.24 11.98 22.63
N VAL A 127 -4.32 11.67 21.33
CA VAL A 127 -3.25 11.92 20.35
C VAL A 127 -3.38 13.33 19.77
N ASP A 128 -4.60 13.83 19.53
CA ASP A 128 -4.85 15.21 19.13
C ASP A 128 -4.35 16.22 20.18
N ASP A 129 -4.56 15.94 21.48
CA ASP A 129 -4.04 16.76 22.59
C ASP A 129 -2.50 16.81 22.63
N ALA A 130 -1.81 15.83 22.04
CA ALA A 130 -0.35 15.78 21.97
C ALA A 130 0.21 16.53 20.74
N ASP A 131 -0.53 16.58 19.63
CA ASP A 131 -0.16 17.32 18.42
C ASP A 131 -0.34 18.84 18.58
N ASP A 132 -1.35 19.31 19.32
CA ASP A 132 -1.51 20.74 19.66
C ASP A 132 -0.34 21.28 20.51
N ALA A 133 0.34 20.41 21.28
CA ALA A 133 1.55 20.76 22.01
C ALA A 133 2.82 20.79 21.12
N ALA A 134 2.82 20.07 19.99
CA ALA A 134 3.95 20.00 19.06
C ALA A 134 3.84 20.99 17.88
N GLY A 135 2.62 21.38 17.48
CA GLY A 135 2.35 22.33 16.40
C GLY A 135 2.89 23.74 16.63
N ALA A 136 3.17 24.11 17.88
CA ALA A 136 3.83 25.39 18.21
C ALA A 136 5.33 25.41 17.87
N ALA A 137 5.96 24.27 17.60
CA ALA A 137 7.41 24.17 17.34
C ALA A 137 7.78 24.09 15.84
N PHE A 138 6.82 23.87 14.93
CA PHE A 138 7.12 23.61 13.50
C PHE A 138 6.99 24.84 12.58
N SER A 139 6.61 26.01 13.11
CA SER A 139 6.42 27.21 12.28
C SER A 139 7.70 28.01 11.95
N SER A 140 8.90 27.53 12.30
CA SER A 140 10.14 28.28 12.05
C SER A 140 11.29 27.36 11.66
N GLU A 141 11.30 26.84 10.44
CA GLU A 141 12.53 26.65 9.67
C GLU A 141 12.18 26.44 8.19
N SER A 142 12.13 27.56 7.47
CA SER A 142 12.20 27.60 6.02
C SER A 142 13.67 27.68 5.62
N GLU A 143 14.26 26.61 5.09
CA GLU A 143 15.42 26.74 4.22
C GLU A 143 15.25 25.87 2.97
N SER A 144 15.43 26.54 1.85
CA SER A 144 15.48 26.05 0.48
C SER A 144 16.82 25.39 0.21
N GLU A 145 16.83 24.17 -0.33
CA GLU A 145 17.95 23.69 -1.12
C GLU A 145 17.44 23.07 -2.43
N SER A 146 17.81 23.75 -3.51
CA SER A 146 17.75 23.30 -4.89
C SER A 146 19.01 22.51 -5.18
N ASP A 147 18.88 21.26 -5.62
CA ASP A 147 19.93 20.59 -6.39
C ASP A 147 19.30 19.95 -7.62
N ALA A 148 19.51 20.63 -8.75
CA ALA A 148 19.49 20.00 -10.05
C ALA A 148 20.74 19.14 -10.15
N ASP A 149 20.58 17.84 -10.38
CA ASP A 149 21.65 17.08 -10.99
C ASP A 149 21.14 16.34 -12.23
N SER A 150 21.72 16.74 -13.33
CA SER A 150 21.49 16.31 -14.69
C SER A 150 22.70 15.50 -15.08
N CYS A 151 22.53 14.20 -15.32
CA CYS A 151 23.47 13.47 -16.16
C CYS A 151 22.72 12.44 -17.00
N ASP A 152 22.64 12.78 -18.29
CA ASP A 152 22.65 11.83 -19.40
C ASP A 152 23.69 10.73 -19.15
N ASP A 153 23.30 9.47 -19.36
CA ASP A 153 24.12 8.61 -20.20
C ASP A 153 23.26 7.59 -20.94
N CYS A 154 23.39 7.63 -22.25
CA CYS A 154 22.67 6.86 -23.24
C CYS A 154 23.63 5.83 -23.83
N ASP A 155 23.53 4.58 -23.39
CA ASP A 155 24.24 3.49 -24.07
C ASP A 155 23.33 2.79 -25.08
N PHE A 156 23.38 3.35 -26.28
CA PHE A 156 22.99 2.73 -27.54
C PHE A 156 24.17 1.87 -28.02
N ALA A 157 24.04 0.54 -27.94
CA ALA A 157 24.96 -0.37 -28.59
C ALA A 157 24.25 -1.02 -29.79
N ASP A 158 24.57 -0.48 -30.97
CA ASP A 158 24.41 -1.13 -32.27
C ASP A 158 25.10 -2.49 -32.28
N TYR A 159 24.40 -3.50 -32.82
CA TYR A 159 25.03 -4.72 -33.28
C TYR A 159 24.58 -4.94 -34.72
N ASP A 160 25.34 -4.37 -35.65
CA ASP A 160 25.33 -4.73 -37.07
C ASP A 160 26.72 -5.25 -37.44
N GLY A 161 26.74 -6.36 -38.17
CA GLY A 161 27.95 -7.02 -38.64
C GLY A 161 27.61 -8.27 -39.45
N ASP A 162 27.24 -8.06 -40.72
CA ASP A 162 27.15 -9.07 -41.78
C ASP A 162 28.53 -9.70 -42.11
N VAL A 163 28.57 -11.02 -42.33
CA VAL A 163 29.00 -11.75 -43.55
C VAL A 163 28.43 -13.18 -43.51
#